data_AF-A0A1H9H7S9-F1
#
_entry.id   AF-A0A1H9H7S9-F1
#
_cell.length_a   1.000
_cell.length_b   1.000
_cell.length_c   1.000
_cell.angle_alpha   90.00
_cell.angle_beta   90.00
_cell.angle_gamma   90.00
#
_symmetry.space_group_name_H-M   'P 1'
#
loop_
_entity.id
_entity.type
_entity.pdbx_description
1 polymer ?
#
loop_
_entity_poly.entity_id
_entity_poly.type
_entity_poly.pdbx_seq_one_letter_code
_entity_poly.pdbx_strand_id
1 'polypeptide(L)'
;MTLPNHITGGIVFTGVFGAFAGVNILHNPGLLIMTVLAATFADIDVPSSLWGRTFKPISKAINRKFGHRTITHSLLFLLLGYGAVAGACKVLGSSAPYPTVFLLAYSSHLLFDMMTVAGVPLFFPYNKAPCVIPSDPKLRLRSNNPRSEIAVFGFFLLSGIFLQPLMADGFWTSYNRLFGTMTHLQSEFEKADDVLQVNYRYREATSEFSGSGLAIECTGTSATLWNPDTGWQYLDASPTSSRTILEVIPDHTGQTFQLLRKSFVAISPDSLDRLLRHQITYQLQLSANEPFTANYATFNSPFGNRSTVRSLNLDLIEHLTIFELPDEAVTATVKYQTNPRIRTLEARITQLETKHQAEQAAAEAQALRIRTLETIRDEATDIYEEQRAVEELAKLRKKPYVVGDIAPKVKELRSQIVELQAADQIRYEEKVAAAQLKVQAGRSADLELTGMVTFVVFAE
;
A
#
# COMPACT_ATOMS: atom_id res chain seq x y z
N MET A 1 -19.83 -54.10 -23.70
CA MET A 1 -18.88 -54.10 -24.83
C MET A 1 -17.96 -55.30 -24.64
N THR A 2 -16.89 -55.47 -25.42
CA THR A 2 -15.92 -56.56 -25.17
C THR A 2 -14.93 -56.24 -24.05
N LEU A 3 -14.36 -57.29 -23.44
CA LEU A 3 -13.39 -57.17 -22.34
C LEU A 3 -12.21 -56.20 -22.64
N PRO A 4 -11.55 -56.24 -23.82
CA PRO A 4 -10.47 -55.30 -24.11
C PRO A 4 -10.94 -53.84 -24.09
N ASN A 5 -12.15 -53.56 -24.56
CA ASN A 5 -12.71 -52.21 -24.54
C ASN A 5 -13.00 -51.70 -23.14
N HIS A 6 -13.49 -52.56 -22.24
CA HIS A 6 -13.67 -52.19 -20.84
C HIS A 6 -12.34 -51.95 -20.12
N ILE A 7 -11.29 -52.70 -20.45
CA ILE A 7 -9.95 -52.49 -19.88
C ILE A 7 -9.36 -51.17 -20.38
N THR A 8 -9.22 -51.02 -21.70
CA THR A 8 -8.56 -49.83 -22.29
C THR A 8 -9.37 -48.57 -22.04
N GLY A 9 -10.67 -48.62 -22.23
CA GLY A 9 -11.56 -47.51 -21.92
C GLY A 9 -11.59 -47.21 -20.42
N GLY A 10 -11.54 -48.23 -19.56
CA GLY A 10 -11.54 -48.07 -18.11
C GLY A 10 -10.28 -47.37 -17.61
N ILE A 11 -9.11 -47.71 -18.16
CA ILE A 11 -7.83 -47.02 -17.87
C ILE A 11 -7.93 -45.54 -18.27
N VAL A 12 -8.37 -45.25 -19.50
CA VAL A 12 -8.45 -43.87 -20.00
C VAL A 12 -9.48 -43.06 -19.22
N PHE A 13 -10.69 -43.58 -19.05
CA PHE A 13 -11.76 -42.90 -18.32
C PHE A 13 -11.32 -42.62 -16.88
N THR A 14 -10.81 -43.63 -16.18
CA THR A 14 -10.40 -43.49 -14.78
C THR A 14 -9.22 -42.53 -14.63
N GLY A 15 -8.26 -42.54 -15.55
CA GLY A 15 -7.13 -41.62 -15.47
C GLY A 15 -7.51 -40.18 -15.82
N VAL A 16 -8.37 -39.96 -16.82
CA VAL A 16 -8.82 -38.61 -17.18
C VAL A 16 -9.69 -38.02 -16.07
N PHE A 17 -10.74 -38.72 -15.64
CA PHE A 17 -11.60 -38.23 -14.56
C PHE A 17 -10.89 -38.25 -13.19
N GLY A 18 -9.94 -39.16 -13.01
CA GLY A 18 -9.04 -39.17 -11.86
C GLY A 18 -8.14 -37.93 -11.82
N ALA A 19 -7.66 -37.45 -12.97
CA ALA A 19 -6.83 -36.25 -13.06
C ALA A 19 -7.56 -34.98 -12.57
N PHE A 20 -8.89 -34.90 -12.75
CA PHE A 20 -9.72 -33.83 -12.15
C PHE A 20 -9.83 -33.94 -10.63
N ALA A 21 -9.87 -35.18 -10.12
CA ALA A 21 -9.91 -35.48 -8.68
C ALA A 21 -8.52 -35.48 -8.01
N GLY A 22 -7.46 -35.10 -8.73
CA GLY A 22 -6.08 -35.12 -8.23
C GLY A 22 -5.48 -36.52 -8.05
N VAL A 23 -6.05 -37.55 -8.69
CA VAL A 23 -5.60 -38.94 -8.62
C VAL A 23 -4.82 -39.32 -9.88
N ASN A 24 -3.53 -39.58 -9.71
CA ASN A 24 -2.68 -40.13 -10.77
C ASN A 24 -2.64 -41.67 -10.67
N ILE A 25 -3.34 -42.34 -11.59
CA ILE A 25 -3.40 -43.82 -11.63
C ILE A 25 -2.11 -44.47 -12.15
N LEU A 26 -1.23 -43.71 -12.81
CA LEU A 26 0.03 -44.19 -13.38
C LEU A 26 1.16 -44.20 -12.34
N HIS A 27 1.02 -43.43 -11.26
CA HIS A 27 2.03 -43.31 -10.21
C HIS A 27 2.25 -44.61 -9.42
N ASN A 28 1.18 -45.39 -9.18
CA ASN A 28 1.25 -46.62 -8.40
C ASN A 28 0.67 -47.81 -9.18
N PRO A 29 1.42 -48.91 -9.35
CA PRO A 29 0.93 -50.09 -10.07
C PRO A 29 -0.34 -50.69 -9.42
N GLY A 30 -0.53 -50.56 -8.11
CA GLY A 30 -1.73 -51.00 -7.41
C GLY A 30 -3.00 -50.30 -7.89
N LEU A 31 -2.93 -48.99 -8.20
CA LEU A 31 -4.08 -48.24 -8.71
C LEU A 31 -4.43 -48.66 -10.14
N LEU A 32 -3.43 -48.97 -10.96
CA LEU A 32 -3.63 -49.48 -12.31
C LEU A 32 -4.27 -50.87 -12.27
N ILE A 33 -3.77 -51.76 -11.41
CA ILE A 33 -4.38 -53.08 -11.16
C ILE A 33 -5.83 -52.91 -10.70
N MET A 34 -6.08 -52.03 -9.72
CA MET A 34 -7.43 -51.76 -9.23
C MET A 34 -8.35 -51.28 -10.35
N THR A 35 -7.87 -50.42 -11.24
CA THR A 35 -8.62 -49.90 -12.39
C THR A 35 -9.05 -51.03 -13.32
N VAL A 36 -8.13 -51.92 -13.69
CA VAL A 36 -8.43 -53.06 -14.57
C VAL A 36 -9.42 -54.03 -13.92
N LEU A 37 -9.24 -54.32 -12.62
CA LEU A 37 -10.13 -55.20 -11.88
C LEU A 37 -11.54 -54.60 -11.77
N ALA A 38 -11.65 -53.33 -11.36
CA ALA A 38 -12.93 -52.64 -11.18
C ALA A 38 -13.67 -52.40 -12.49
N ALA A 39 -12.98 -52.00 -13.56
CA ALA A 39 -13.57 -51.77 -14.88
C ALA A 39 -14.13 -53.05 -15.54
N THR A 40 -13.78 -54.22 -15.02
CA THR A 40 -14.27 -55.52 -15.51
C THR A 40 -15.18 -56.24 -14.52
N PHE A 41 -15.25 -55.77 -13.27
CA PHE A 41 -15.92 -56.47 -12.16
C PHE A 41 -17.43 -56.63 -12.36
N ALA A 42 -18.08 -55.71 -13.07
CA ALA A 42 -19.52 -55.76 -13.32
C ALA A 42 -19.97 -57.03 -14.08
N ASP A 43 -19.11 -57.57 -14.94
CA ASP A 43 -19.38 -58.79 -15.72
C ASP A 43 -19.26 -60.09 -14.91
N ILE A 44 -19.17 -60.02 -13.57
CA ILE A 44 -19.21 -61.20 -12.69
C ILE A 44 -20.53 -61.99 -12.80
N ASP A 45 -21.58 -61.37 -13.34
CA ASP A 45 -22.87 -62.00 -13.66
C ASP A 45 -22.84 -62.90 -14.91
N VAL A 46 -21.78 -62.89 -15.71
CA VAL A 46 -21.63 -63.75 -16.91
C VAL A 46 -20.66 -64.90 -16.64
N PRO A 47 -21.10 -66.18 -16.58
CA PRO A 47 -20.23 -67.30 -16.25
C PRO A 47 -19.06 -67.55 -17.21
N SER A 48 -19.11 -66.99 -18.42
CA SER A 48 -18.04 -67.08 -19.43
C SER A 48 -17.01 -65.94 -19.36
N SER A 49 -17.26 -64.89 -18.56
CA SER A 49 -16.35 -63.74 -18.39
C SER A 49 -15.15 -64.08 -17.49
N LEU A 50 -14.17 -63.17 -17.40
CA LEU A 50 -13.00 -63.34 -16.51
C LEU A 50 -13.45 -63.60 -15.05
N TRP A 51 -14.27 -62.72 -14.50
CA TRP A 51 -14.77 -62.82 -13.13
C TRP A 51 -15.78 -63.95 -12.94
N GLY A 52 -16.62 -64.20 -13.95
CA GLY A 52 -17.58 -65.29 -13.90
C GLY A 52 -16.95 -66.67 -13.94
N ARG A 53 -15.78 -66.84 -14.59
CA ARG A 53 -15.01 -68.09 -14.52
C ARG A 53 -14.37 -68.28 -13.16
N THR A 54 -13.81 -67.22 -12.57
CA THR A 54 -13.20 -67.26 -11.24
C THR A 54 -14.23 -67.56 -10.14
N PHE A 55 -15.40 -66.92 -10.20
CA PHE A 55 -16.49 -67.08 -9.22
C PHE A 55 -17.69 -67.83 -9.80
N LYS A 56 -17.45 -68.90 -10.57
CA LYS A 56 -18.46 -69.67 -11.30
C LYS A 56 -19.73 -70.04 -10.52
N PRO A 57 -19.68 -70.53 -9.27
CA PRO A 57 -20.91 -70.84 -8.54
C PRO A 57 -21.78 -69.61 -8.28
N ILE A 58 -21.15 -68.49 -7.90
CA ILE A 58 -21.81 -67.21 -7.61
C ILE A 58 -22.35 -66.61 -8.91
N SER A 59 -21.52 -66.57 -9.96
CA SER A 59 -21.88 -66.06 -11.28
C SER A 59 -23.08 -66.80 -11.86
N LYS A 60 -23.09 -68.14 -11.81
CA LYS A 60 -24.22 -68.96 -12.29
C LYS A 60 -25.50 -68.73 -11.48
N ALA A 61 -25.39 -68.51 -10.16
CA ALA A 61 -26.53 -68.20 -9.31
C ALA A 61 -27.13 -66.82 -9.63
N ILE A 62 -26.29 -65.80 -9.78
CA ILE A 62 -26.70 -64.43 -10.15
C ILE A 62 -27.35 -64.45 -11.54
N ASN A 63 -26.69 -65.05 -12.53
CA ASN A 63 -27.19 -65.14 -13.89
C ASN A 63 -28.55 -65.83 -13.95
N ARG A 64 -28.73 -66.95 -13.25
CA ARG A 64 -30.00 -67.69 -13.22
C ARG A 64 -31.13 -66.91 -12.56
N LYS A 65 -30.84 -66.12 -11.53
CA LYS A 65 -31.87 -65.41 -10.73
C LYS A 65 -32.22 -64.05 -11.31
N PHE A 66 -31.25 -63.33 -11.86
CA PHE A 66 -31.43 -61.93 -12.27
C PHE A 66 -31.08 -61.67 -13.74
N GLY A 67 -30.45 -62.61 -14.45
CA GLY A 67 -29.98 -62.41 -15.82
C GLY A 67 -28.68 -61.60 -15.90
N HIS A 68 -28.22 -61.35 -17.12
CA HIS A 68 -27.07 -60.48 -17.38
C HIS A 68 -27.50 -59.01 -17.40
N ARG A 69 -26.61 -58.11 -16.94
CA ARG A 69 -26.79 -56.65 -16.89
C ARG A 69 -27.95 -56.19 -16.04
N THR A 70 -28.12 -56.78 -14.86
CA THR A 70 -29.16 -56.38 -13.92
C THR A 70 -28.57 -55.92 -12.60
N ILE A 71 -28.31 -56.83 -11.65
CA ILE A 71 -27.87 -56.46 -10.31
C ILE A 71 -26.49 -55.80 -10.31
N THR A 72 -25.53 -56.44 -10.97
CA THR A 72 -24.14 -55.98 -10.98
C THR A 72 -24.06 -54.63 -11.68
N HIS A 73 -24.79 -54.44 -12.78
CA HIS A 73 -24.79 -53.17 -13.50
C HIS A 73 -25.72 -52.09 -12.90
N SER A 74 -26.04 -52.15 -11.61
CA SER A 74 -26.85 -51.15 -10.92
C SER A 74 -26.01 -50.11 -10.17
N LEU A 75 -26.52 -48.89 -10.04
CA LEU A 75 -25.90 -47.85 -9.21
C LEU A 75 -25.77 -48.29 -7.75
N LEU A 76 -26.76 -49.05 -7.25
CA LEU A 76 -26.70 -49.60 -5.90
C LEU A 76 -25.49 -50.52 -5.71
N PHE A 77 -25.22 -51.41 -6.67
CA PHE A 77 -24.08 -52.32 -6.59
C PHE A 77 -22.74 -51.59 -6.71
N LEU A 78 -22.66 -50.56 -7.56
CA LEU A 78 -21.52 -49.65 -7.62
C LEU A 78 -21.23 -49.01 -6.25
N LEU A 79 -22.25 -48.43 -5.60
CA LEU A 79 -22.09 -47.76 -4.30
C LEU A 79 -21.75 -48.73 -3.17
N LEU A 80 -22.33 -49.93 -3.17
CA LEU A 80 -21.97 -50.99 -2.20
C LEU A 80 -20.51 -51.44 -2.39
N GLY A 81 -20.08 -51.61 -3.65
CA GLY A 81 -18.68 -51.93 -3.97
C GLY A 81 -17.73 -50.83 -3.52
N TYR A 82 -18.07 -49.57 -3.78
CA TYR A 82 -17.32 -48.41 -3.31
C TYR A 82 -17.19 -48.40 -1.78
N GLY A 83 -18.30 -48.60 -1.07
CA GLY A 83 -18.30 -48.67 0.40
C GLY A 83 -17.46 -49.83 0.94
N ALA A 84 -17.49 -50.99 0.27
CA ALA A 84 -16.66 -52.14 0.65
C ALA A 84 -15.16 -51.85 0.48
N VAL A 85 -14.76 -51.24 -0.64
CA VAL A 85 -13.36 -50.84 -0.89
C VAL A 85 -12.93 -49.76 0.10
N ALA A 86 -13.77 -48.75 0.36
CA ALA A 86 -13.50 -47.71 1.35
C ALA A 86 -13.33 -48.29 2.76
N GLY A 87 -14.21 -49.21 3.17
CA GLY A 87 -14.11 -49.92 4.44
C GLY A 87 -12.83 -50.75 4.54
N ALA A 88 -12.48 -51.49 3.49
CA ALA A 88 -11.26 -52.28 3.44
C ALA A 88 -10.00 -51.39 3.56
N CYS A 89 -9.94 -50.26 2.83
CA CYS A 89 -8.83 -49.32 2.94
C CYS A 89 -8.68 -48.75 4.36
N LYS A 90 -9.81 -48.43 5.03
CA LYS A 90 -9.82 -47.95 6.41
C LYS A 90 -9.29 -49.00 7.38
N VAL A 91 -9.70 -50.26 7.23
CA VAL A 91 -9.23 -51.38 8.06
C VAL A 91 -7.75 -51.68 7.85
N LEU A 92 -7.29 -51.60 6.59
CA LEU A 92 -5.89 -51.85 6.22
C LEU A 92 -4.97 -50.63 6.43
N GLY A 93 -5.51 -49.49 6.86
CA GLY A 93 -4.75 -48.25 7.08
C GLY A 93 -4.15 -47.65 5.81
N SER A 94 -4.72 -47.93 4.63
CA SER A 94 -4.21 -47.40 3.37
C SER A 94 -4.76 -46.00 3.08
N SER A 95 -3.87 -45.04 2.87
CA SER A 95 -4.21 -43.68 2.43
C SER A 95 -4.35 -43.54 0.91
N ALA A 96 -4.11 -44.61 0.15
CA ALA A 96 -4.19 -44.58 -1.31
C ALA A 96 -5.65 -44.46 -1.79
N PRO A 97 -5.92 -43.74 -2.89
CA PRO A 97 -7.27 -43.42 -3.37
C PRO A 97 -7.98 -44.60 -4.09
N TYR A 98 -7.81 -45.83 -3.60
CA TYR A 98 -8.47 -47.02 -4.16
C TYR A 98 -10.00 -46.91 -4.27
N PRO A 99 -10.73 -46.31 -3.30
CA PRO A 99 -12.18 -46.18 -3.42
C PRO A 99 -12.58 -45.28 -4.60
N THR A 100 -11.90 -44.15 -4.78
CA THR A 100 -12.14 -43.23 -5.91
C THR A 100 -11.84 -43.91 -7.23
N VAL A 101 -10.72 -44.63 -7.32
CA VAL A 101 -10.35 -45.41 -8.50
C VAL A 101 -11.38 -46.50 -8.81
N PHE A 102 -11.88 -47.22 -7.79
CA PHE A 102 -12.95 -48.20 -7.97
C PHE A 102 -14.21 -47.55 -8.52
N LEU A 103 -14.65 -46.44 -7.92
CA LEU A 103 -15.86 -45.72 -8.32
C LEU A 103 -15.78 -45.31 -9.79
N LEU A 104 -14.69 -44.68 -10.20
CA LEU A 104 -14.49 -44.20 -11.57
C LEU A 104 -14.37 -45.35 -12.57
N ALA A 105 -13.56 -46.37 -12.26
CA ALA A 105 -13.35 -47.52 -13.14
C ALA A 105 -14.62 -48.33 -13.33
N TYR A 106 -15.36 -48.60 -12.26
CA TYR A 106 -16.63 -49.31 -12.35
C TYR A 106 -17.70 -48.47 -13.06
N SER A 107 -17.74 -47.15 -12.81
CA SER A 107 -18.64 -46.23 -13.54
C SER A 107 -18.36 -46.23 -15.04
N SER A 108 -17.08 -46.31 -15.46
CA SER A 108 -16.73 -46.43 -16.87
C SER A 108 -17.37 -47.66 -17.53
N HIS A 109 -17.40 -48.79 -16.82
CA HIS A 109 -18.04 -50.01 -17.31
C HIS A 109 -19.55 -49.78 -17.56
N LEU A 110 -20.24 -49.19 -16.59
CA LEU A 110 -21.67 -48.89 -16.70
C LEU A 110 -21.94 -47.94 -17.87
N LEU A 111 -21.17 -46.86 -17.99
CA LEU A 111 -21.30 -45.88 -19.07
C LEU A 111 -21.06 -46.52 -20.45
N PHE A 112 -20.05 -47.38 -20.57
CA PHE A 112 -19.77 -48.06 -21.83
C PHE A 112 -20.88 -49.02 -22.23
N ASP A 113 -21.49 -49.72 -21.28
CA ASP A 113 -22.64 -50.58 -21.56
C ASP A 113 -23.93 -49.80 -21.83
N MET A 114 -24.10 -48.60 -21.25
CA MET A 114 -25.17 -47.65 -21.63
C MET A 114 -25.02 -47.16 -23.07
N MET A 115 -23.80 -47.17 -23.65
CA MET A 115 -23.57 -46.88 -25.07
C MET A 115 -23.95 -48.00 -26.02
N THR A 116 -24.31 -49.17 -25.51
CA THR A 116 -24.77 -50.29 -26.32
C THR A 116 -26.28 -50.26 -26.55
N VAL A 117 -26.76 -50.94 -27.60
CA VAL A 117 -28.20 -51.03 -27.90
C VAL A 117 -29.02 -51.58 -26.72
N ALA A 118 -28.46 -52.51 -25.94
CA ALA A 118 -29.13 -53.14 -24.81
C ALA A 118 -29.23 -52.22 -23.56
N GLY A 119 -28.28 -51.29 -23.40
CA GLY A 119 -28.20 -50.43 -22.23
C GLY A 119 -28.01 -51.17 -20.90
N VAL A 120 -28.28 -50.45 -19.81
CA VAL A 120 -28.12 -50.93 -18.43
C VAL A 120 -29.24 -50.40 -17.53
N PRO A 121 -29.94 -51.22 -16.73
CA PRO A 121 -30.94 -50.78 -15.76
C PRO A 121 -30.28 -50.17 -14.51
N LEU A 122 -29.77 -48.94 -14.65
CA LEU A 122 -28.96 -48.26 -13.64
C LEU A 122 -29.67 -48.13 -12.27
N PHE A 123 -31.00 -48.00 -12.29
CA PHE A 123 -31.84 -47.81 -11.09
C PHE A 123 -32.45 -49.10 -10.53
N PHE A 124 -31.97 -50.27 -10.95
CA PHE A 124 -32.36 -51.54 -10.31
C PHE A 124 -32.00 -51.51 -8.81
N PRO A 125 -32.86 -52.01 -7.88
CA PRO A 125 -34.09 -52.78 -8.10
C PRO A 125 -35.36 -51.95 -8.30
N TYR A 126 -35.31 -50.63 -8.11
CA TYR A 126 -36.48 -49.74 -8.13
C TYR A 126 -37.06 -49.56 -9.53
N ASN A 127 -36.21 -49.46 -10.56
CA ASN A 127 -36.63 -49.37 -11.95
C ASN A 127 -35.76 -50.26 -12.84
N LYS A 128 -36.41 -51.05 -13.71
CA LYS A 128 -35.76 -51.97 -14.65
C LYS A 128 -35.60 -51.39 -16.07
N ALA A 129 -36.07 -50.17 -16.31
CA ALA A 129 -35.90 -49.52 -17.59
C ALA A 129 -34.40 -49.33 -17.90
N PRO A 130 -33.91 -49.78 -19.06
CA PRO A 130 -32.51 -49.64 -19.41
C PRO A 130 -32.20 -48.18 -19.71
N CYS A 131 -31.20 -47.64 -19.01
CA CYS A 131 -30.59 -46.37 -19.35
C CYS A 131 -29.65 -46.57 -20.54
N VAL A 132 -29.77 -45.68 -21.52
CA VAL A 132 -29.07 -45.74 -22.80
C VAL A 132 -28.62 -44.34 -23.21
N ILE A 133 -27.42 -44.23 -23.75
CA ILE A 133 -26.84 -42.97 -24.26
C ILE A 133 -26.12 -43.30 -25.57
N PRO A 134 -26.34 -42.63 -26.71
CA PRO A 134 -27.24 -41.50 -26.95
C PRO A 134 -28.71 -41.92 -27.10
N SER A 135 -29.61 -40.93 -27.07
CA SER A 135 -31.06 -41.15 -27.26
C SER A 135 -31.38 -41.80 -28.61
N ASP A 136 -30.70 -41.41 -29.70
CA ASP A 136 -30.88 -42.04 -31.02
C ASP A 136 -30.32 -43.48 -31.06
N PRO A 137 -31.16 -44.51 -31.31
CA PRO A 137 -30.72 -45.90 -31.41
C PRO A 137 -29.70 -46.17 -32.53
N LYS A 138 -29.66 -45.35 -33.58
CA LYS A 138 -28.74 -45.53 -34.72
C LYS A 138 -27.29 -45.24 -34.36
N LEU A 139 -27.06 -44.39 -33.35
CA LEU A 139 -25.74 -44.01 -32.87
C LEU A 139 -25.18 -44.99 -31.82
N ARG A 140 -25.98 -45.96 -31.36
CA ARG A 140 -25.58 -46.90 -30.31
C ARG A 140 -24.74 -48.05 -30.84
N LEU A 141 -23.78 -48.48 -30.04
CA LEU A 141 -22.87 -49.56 -30.37
C LEU A 141 -23.62 -50.91 -30.36
N ARG A 142 -23.49 -51.66 -31.45
CA ARG A 142 -23.97 -53.04 -31.52
C ARG A 142 -22.90 -53.96 -30.95
N SER A 143 -23.21 -54.57 -29.81
CA SER A 143 -22.36 -55.60 -29.24
C SER A 143 -22.20 -56.76 -30.22
N ASN A 144 -20.99 -57.32 -30.31
CA ASN A 144 -20.62 -58.44 -31.19
C ASN A 144 -20.37 -58.09 -32.68
N ASN A 145 -20.17 -56.81 -33.02
CA ASN A 145 -19.64 -56.41 -34.33
C ASN A 145 -18.13 -56.10 -34.23
N PRO A 146 -17.24 -56.89 -34.88
CA PRO A 146 -15.80 -56.75 -34.70
C PRO A 146 -15.26 -55.39 -35.18
N ARG A 147 -15.85 -54.81 -36.24
CA ARG A 147 -15.39 -53.51 -36.77
C ARG A 147 -15.61 -52.38 -35.76
N SER A 148 -16.78 -52.31 -35.15
CA SER A 148 -17.08 -51.27 -34.15
C SER A 148 -16.28 -51.49 -32.86
N GLU A 149 -16.11 -52.74 -32.42
CA GLU A 149 -15.33 -53.03 -31.22
C GLU A 149 -13.84 -52.68 -31.41
N ILE A 150 -13.24 -52.97 -32.58
CA ILE A 150 -11.87 -52.56 -32.92
C ILE A 150 -11.75 -51.03 -33.03
N ALA A 151 -12.72 -50.35 -33.64
CA ALA A 151 -12.71 -48.90 -33.74
C ALA A 151 -12.72 -48.23 -32.36
N VAL A 152 -13.57 -48.71 -31.44
CA VAL A 152 -13.63 -48.20 -30.07
C VAL A 152 -12.36 -48.52 -29.28
N PHE A 153 -11.80 -49.72 -29.46
CA PHE A 153 -10.52 -50.09 -28.86
C PHE A 153 -9.40 -49.14 -29.32
N GLY A 154 -9.29 -48.92 -30.62
CA GLY A 154 -8.30 -48.02 -31.22
C GLY A 154 -8.48 -46.58 -30.76
N PHE A 155 -9.72 -46.10 -30.65
CA PHE A 155 -10.03 -44.78 -30.11
C PHE A 155 -9.55 -44.62 -28.66
N PHE A 156 -9.86 -45.57 -27.77
CA PHE A 156 -9.39 -45.49 -26.39
C PHE A 156 -7.87 -45.61 -26.31
N LEU A 157 -7.24 -46.50 -27.08
CA LEU A 157 -5.79 -46.63 -27.07
C LEU A 157 -5.09 -45.32 -27.49
N LEU A 158 -5.53 -44.73 -28.61
CA LEU A 158 -4.97 -43.48 -29.11
C LEU A 158 -5.23 -42.32 -28.13
N SER A 159 -6.45 -42.23 -27.60
CA SER A 159 -6.80 -41.24 -26.58
C SER A 159 -5.95 -41.39 -25.31
N GLY A 160 -5.68 -42.63 -24.88
CA GLY A 160 -4.85 -42.91 -23.72
C GLY A 160 -3.40 -42.48 -23.90
N ILE A 161 -2.83 -42.64 -25.10
CA ILE A 161 -1.48 -42.16 -25.42
C ILE A 161 -1.45 -40.62 -25.40
N PHE A 162 -2.42 -39.98 -26.06
CA PHE A 162 -2.48 -38.52 -26.14
C PHE A 162 -2.76 -37.85 -24.78
N LEU A 163 -3.61 -38.45 -23.96
CA LEU A 163 -4.00 -37.93 -22.65
C LEU A 163 -3.10 -38.42 -21.50
N GLN A 164 -2.07 -39.22 -21.79
CA GLN A 164 -1.11 -39.68 -20.77
C GLN A 164 -0.51 -38.52 -19.95
N PRO A 165 -0.07 -37.38 -20.54
CA PRO A 165 0.47 -36.27 -19.74
C PRO A 165 -0.56 -35.70 -18.77
N LEU A 166 -1.83 -35.60 -19.19
CA LEU A 166 -2.93 -35.14 -18.35
C LEU A 166 -3.17 -36.10 -17.18
N MET A 167 -3.12 -37.41 -17.44
CA MET A 167 -3.29 -38.45 -16.42
C MET A 167 -2.13 -38.48 -15.42
N ALA A 168 -0.92 -38.10 -15.85
CA ALA A 168 0.28 -38.08 -15.03
C ALA A 168 0.40 -36.81 -14.16
N ASP A 169 0.23 -35.63 -14.76
CA ASP A 169 0.44 -34.34 -14.10
C ASP A 169 -0.80 -33.84 -13.34
N GLY A 170 -1.98 -34.36 -13.69
CA GLY A 170 -3.27 -33.87 -13.20
C GLY A 170 -3.83 -32.74 -14.07
N PHE A 171 -5.15 -32.56 -13.99
CA PHE A 171 -5.85 -31.56 -14.79
C PHE A 171 -5.47 -30.14 -14.39
N TRP A 172 -5.56 -29.82 -13.09
CA TRP A 172 -5.30 -28.46 -12.59
C TRP A 172 -3.84 -28.02 -12.81
N THR A 173 -2.87 -28.91 -12.64
CA THR A 173 -1.46 -28.61 -12.94
C THR A 173 -1.25 -28.31 -14.42
N SER A 174 -1.87 -29.11 -15.29
CA SER A 174 -1.79 -28.92 -16.75
C SER A 174 -2.48 -27.64 -17.18
N TYR A 175 -3.63 -27.32 -16.60
CA TYR A 175 -4.36 -26.08 -16.81
C TYR A 175 -3.53 -24.87 -16.38
N ASN A 176 -2.99 -24.88 -15.16
CA ASN A 176 -2.17 -23.77 -14.64
C ASN A 176 -0.90 -23.54 -15.46
N ARG A 177 -0.29 -24.60 -16.00
CA ARG A 177 0.87 -24.48 -16.90
C ARG A 177 0.54 -23.83 -18.24
N LEU A 178 -0.71 -23.95 -18.70
CA LEU A 178 -1.16 -23.39 -19.98
C LEU A 178 -1.74 -21.99 -19.82
N PHE A 179 -2.59 -21.79 -18.81
CA PHE A 179 -3.40 -20.59 -18.63
C PHE A 179 -2.94 -19.72 -17.45
N GLY A 180 -2.22 -20.28 -16.47
CA GLY A 180 -1.74 -19.56 -15.29
C GLY A 180 -0.44 -18.77 -15.51
N THR A 181 -0.15 -18.35 -16.74
CA THR A 181 1.15 -17.79 -17.15
C THR A 181 1.05 -16.30 -17.51
N MET A 182 2.15 -15.56 -17.36
CA MET A 182 2.21 -14.14 -17.75
C MET A 182 1.95 -13.91 -19.24
N THR A 183 2.37 -14.84 -20.09
CA THR A 183 2.11 -14.76 -21.53
C THR A 183 0.63 -14.93 -21.85
N HIS A 184 -0.07 -15.79 -21.11
CA HIS A 184 -1.52 -15.89 -21.22
C HIS A 184 -2.20 -14.62 -20.73
N LEU A 185 -1.79 -14.08 -19.57
CA LEU A 185 -2.31 -12.81 -19.06
C LEU A 185 -2.16 -11.68 -20.09
N GLN A 186 -0.98 -11.53 -20.71
CA GLN A 186 -0.77 -10.53 -21.76
C GLN A 186 -1.73 -10.71 -22.93
N SER A 187 -1.87 -11.95 -23.44
CA SER A 187 -2.77 -12.25 -24.55
C SER A 187 -4.23 -11.91 -24.22
N GLU A 188 -4.69 -12.18 -23.01
CA GLU A 188 -6.05 -11.84 -22.60
C GLU A 188 -6.21 -10.33 -22.38
N PHE A 189 -5.21 -9.67 -21.79
CA PHE A 189 -5.19 -8.21 -21.62
C PHE A 189 -5.26 -7.45 -22.94
N GLU A 190 -4.57 -7.92 -23.99
CA GLU A 190 -4.60 -7.32 -25.32
C GLU A 190 -5.94 -7.52 -26.06
N LYS A 191 -6.72 -8.54 -25.69
CA LYS A 191 -8.02 -8.84 -26.32
C LYS A 191 -9.21 -8.29 -25.54
N ALA A 192 -9.05 -8.05 -24.24
CA ALA A 192 -10.12 -7.61 -23.37
C ALA A 192 -10.51 -6.16 -23.69
N ASP A 193 -11.82 -5.91 -23.76
CA ASP A 193 -12.38 -4.55 -23.83
C ASP A 193 -12.60 -3.95 -22.42
N ASP A 194 -12.51 -4.78 -21.38
CA ASP A 194 -12.71 -4.47 -19.97
C ASP A 194 -11.43 -4.67 -19.15
N VAL A 195 -11.41 -4.12 -17.93
CA VAL A 195 -10.30 -4.31 -17.00
C VAL A 195 -10.33 -5.73 -16.44
N LEU A 196 -9.16 -6.37 -16.47
CA LEU A 196 -9.00 -7.72 -15.92
C LEU A 196 -8.67 -7.64 -14.43
N GLN A 197 -9.44 -8.36 -13.62
CA GLN A 197 -9.04 -8.68 -12.26
C GLN A 197 -8.11 -9.88 -12.28
N VAL A 198 -6.88 -9.68 -11.83
CA VAL A 198 -5.84 -10.70 -11.86
C VAL A 198 -5.66 -11.27 -10.48
N ASN A 199 -6.00 -12.54 -10.31
CA ASN A 199 -5.64 -13.32 -9.13
C ASN A 199 -4.26 -13.92 -9.34
N TYR A 200 -3.31 -13.59 -8.47
CA TYR A 200 -1.93 -14.04 -8.63
C TYR A 200 -1.46 -14.74 -7.36
N ARG A 201 -0.48 -15.63 -7.55
CA ARG A 201 0.29 -16.25 -6.48
C ARG A 201 1.76 -16.22 -6.84
N TYR A 202 2.57 -15.72 -5.94
CA TYR A 202 4.02 -15.70 -6.09
C TYR A 202 4.71 -16.25 -4.86
N ARG A 203 5.94 -16.70 -5.05
CA ARG A 203 6.82 -17.16 -3.98
C ARG A 203 7.99 -16.20 -3.87
N GLU A 204 8.25 -15.75 -2.65
CA GLU A 204 9.46 -15.00 -2.31
C GLU A 204 10.25 -15.84 -1.30
N ALA A 205 11.44 -16.29 -1.71
CA ALA A 205 12.21 -17.33 -1.03
C ALA A 205 11.38 -18.61 -0.76
N THR A 206 10.89 -18.81 0.46
CA THR A 206 10.11 -19.98 0.89
C THR A 206 8.66 -19.65 1.21
N SER A 207 8.28 -18.37 1.25
CA SER A 207 6.92 -17.94 1.60
C SER A 207 6.09 -17.73 0.34
N GLU A 208 4.89 -18.31 0.32
CA GLU A 208 3.91 -18.08 -0.74
C GLU A 208 2.98 -16.94 -0.34
N PHE A 209 2.78 -16.03 -1.27
CA PHE A 209 1.88 -14.89 -1.15
C PHE A 209 0.86 -14.96 -2.28
N SER A 210 -0.38 -14.63 -1.94
CA SER A 210 -1.49 -14.56 -2.88
C SER A 210 -2.19 -13.23 -2.73
N GLY A 211 -2.72 -12.71 -3.83
CA GLY A 211 -3.60 -11.57 -3.79
C GLY A 211 -4.29 -11.37 -5.13
N SER A 212 -4.97 -10.23 -5.24
CA SER A 212 -5.68 -9.85 -6.46
C SER A 212 -5.44 -8.38 -6.77
N GLY A 213 -5.62 -7.99 -8.02
CA GLY A 213 -5.54 -6.58 -8.41
C GLY A 213 -6.03 -6.38 -9.84
N LEU A 214 -6.45 -5.15 -10.14
CA LEU A 214 -6.89 -4.74 -11.48
C LEU A 214 -5.66 -4.48 -12.35
N ALA A 215 -5.57 -5.15 -13.50
CA ALA A 215 -4.46 -4.96 -14.42
C ALA A 215 -4.57 -3.62 -15.13
N ILE A 216 -3.56 -2.76 -14.94
CA ILE A 216 -3.46 -1.47 -15.62
C ILE A 216 -2.50 -1.57 -16.80
N GLU A 217 -1.39 -2.28 -16.62
CA GLU A 217 -0.45 -2.58 -17.69
C GLU A 217 0.03 -4.02 -17.58
N CYS A 218 0.14 -4.70 -18.72
CA CYS A 218 0.66 -6.05 -18.77
C CYS A 218 1.63 -6.21 -19.94
N THR A 219 2.74 -6.88 -19.67
CA THR A 219 3.69 -7.37 -20.65
C THR A 219 3.87 -8.88 -20.43
N GLY A 220 4.54 -9.57 -21.35
CA GLY A 220 4.77 -11.02 -21.22
C GLY A 220 5.65 -11.41 -20.03
N THR A 221 6.34 -10.46 -19.40
CA THR A 221 7.26 -10.69 -18.27
C THR A 221 6.88 -9.92 -17.02
N SER A 222 6.01 -8.91 -17.10
CA SER A 222 5.59 -8.14 -15.94
C SER A 222 4.17 -7.61 -16.04
N ALA A 223 3.52 -7.39 -14.91
CA ALA A 223 2.22 -6.75 -14.86
C ALA A 223 2.15 -5.77 -13.70
N THR A 224 1.58 -4.60 -13.97
CA THR A 224 1.27 -3.56 -13.00
C THR A 224 -0.19 -3.66 -12.65
N LEU A 225 -0.46 -4.00 -11.39
CA LEU A 225 -1.78 -4.20 -10.84
C LEU A 225 -2.09 -3.12 -9.81
N TRP A 226 -3.36 -2.72 -9.74
CA TRP A 226 -3.87 -1.83 -8.70
C TRP A 226 -4.88 -2.57 -7.83
N ASN A 227 -4.68 -2.54 -6.52
CA ASN A 227 -5.65 -3.04 -5.54
C ASN A 227 -6.12 -1.89 -4.63
N PRO A 228 -7.44 -1.71 -4.42
CA PRO A 228 -7.95 -0.66 -3.53
C PRO A 228 -7.46 -0.74 -2.07
N ASP A 229 -7.22 -1.95 -1.56
CA ASP A 229 -6.81 -2.20 -0.17
C ASP A 229 -5.29 -2.17 0.02
N THR A 230 -4.54 -2.70 -0.95
CA THR A 230 -3.07 -2.85 -0.83
C THR A 230 -2.25 -1.89 -1.68
N GLY A 231 -2.87 -1.12 -2.57
CA GLY A 231 -2.20 -0.15 -3.44
C GLY A 231 -1.63 -0.76 -4.73
N TRP A 232 -0.55 -0.16 -5.23
CA TRP A 232 0.11 -0.61 -6.46
C TRP A 232 0.90 -1.89 -6.23
N GLN A 233 0.89 -2.77 -7.23
CA GLN A 233 1.63 -4.00 -7.17
C GLN A 233 2.22 -4.38 -8.52
N TYR A 234 3.52 -4.62 -8.55
CA TYR A 234 4.21 -5.11 -9.73
C TYR A 234 4.53 -6.59 -9.57
N LEU A 235 4.08 -7.35 -10.55
CA LEU A 235 4.48 -8.73 -10.77
C LEU A 235 5.64 -8.72 -11.76
N ASP A 236 6.80 -9.23 -11.33
CA ASP A 236 7.96 -9.41 -12.20
C ASP A 236 8.30 -10.89 -12.31
N ALA A 237 8.10 -11.43 -13.52
CA ALA A 237 8.44 -12.80 -13.88
C ALA A 237 9.81 -12.92 -14.54
N SER A 238 10.58 -11.83 -14.59
CA SER A 238 11.92 -11.84 -15.19
C SER A 238 12.86 -12.78 -14.43
N PRO A 239 13.83 -13.44 -15.10
CA PRO A 239 14.74 -14.39 -14.46
C PRO A 239 15.61 -13.79 -13.34
N THR A 240 15.73 -12.47 -13.31
CA THR A 240 16.50 -11.68 -12.33
C THR A 240 15.68 -11.27 -11.11
N SER A 241 14.38 -11.52 -11.11
CA SER A 241 13.47 -11.16 -10.01
C SER A 241 13.73 -12.05 -8.78
N SER A 242 13.62 -11.46 -7.59
CA SER A 242 13.62 -12.21 -6.32
C SER A 242 12.33 -13.02 -6.12
N ARG A 243 11.30 -12.76 -6.92
CA ARG A 243 9.97 -13.34 -6.83
C ARG A 243 9.76 -14.31 -7.98
N THR A 244 9.29 -15.51 -7.65
CA THR A 244 8.85 -16.49 -8.66
C THR A 244 7.33 -16.48 -8.73
N ILE A 245 6.78 -16.06 -9.87
CA ILE A 245 5.34 -16.14 -10.11
C ILE A 245 4.96 -17.61 -10.28
N LEU A 246 4.03 -18.09 -9.46
CA LEU A 246 3.52 -19.45 -9.51
C LEU A 246 2.29 -19.58 -10.41
N GLU A 247 1.42 -18.58 -10.38
CA GLU A 247 0.11 -18.63 -11.03
C GLU A 247 -0.46 -17.22 -11.20
N VAL A 248 -1.08 -16.98 -12.35
CA VAL A 248 -1.75 -15.72 -12.70
C VAL A 248 -3.01 -16.04 -13.49
N ILE A 249 -4.17 -15.74 -12.92
CA ILE A 249 -5.47 -16.04 -13.52
C ILE A 249 -6.23 -14.73 -13.72
N PRO A 250 -6.49 -14.32 -14.97
CA PRO A 250 -7.34 -13.18 -15.27
C PRO A 250 -8.83 -13.54 -15.15
N ASP A 251 -9.62 -12.59 -14.67
CA ASP A 251 -11.09 -12.62 -14.65
C ASP A 251 -11.64 -11.30 -15.19
N HIS A 252 -12.74 -11.37 -15.94
CA HIS A 252 -13.34 -10.21 -16.59
C HIS A 252 -14.28 -9.49 -15.62
N THR A 253 -14.06 -8.20 -15.42
CA THR A 253 -14.87 -7.40 -14.49
C THR A 253 -16.07 -6.72 -15.16
N GLY A 254 -16.03 -6.57 -16.48
CA GLY A 254 -17.01 -5.79 -17.25
C GLY A 254 -16.87 -4.27 -17.09
N GLN A 255 -15.92 -3.77 -16.28
CA GLN A 255 -15.65 -2.35 -16.10
C GLN A 255 -14.56 -1.88 -17.07
N THR A 256 -14.55 -0.61 -17.45
CA THR A 256 -13.46 -0.05 -18.27
C THR A 256 -12.64 0.93 -17.45
N PHE A 257 -11.41 1.21 -17.87
CA PHE A 257 -10.63 2.29 -17.28
C PHE A 257 -10.02 3.18 -18.35
N GLN A 258 -9.74 4.43 -17.97
CA GLN A 258 -9.08 5.39 -18.84
C GLN A 258 -7.94 6.09 -18.09
N LEU A 259 -6.85 6.34 -18.80
CA LEU A 259 -5.75 7.17 -18.32
C LEU A 259 -6.05 8.63 -18.62
N LEU A 260 -6.48 9.37 -17.59
CA LEU A 260 -6.85 10.76 -17.71
C LEU A 260 -5.66 11.66 -17.35
N ARG A 261 -5.13 12.36 -18.35
CA ARG A 261 -4.00 13.29 -18.17
C ARG A 261 -4.51 14.70 -17.88
N LYS A 262 -4.11 15.29 -16.75
CA LYS A 262 -4.36 16.69 -16.40
C LYS A 262 -3.06 17.45 -16.29
N SER A 263 -3.02 18.65 -16.85
CA SER A 263 -1.95 19.62 -16.60
C SER A 263 -2.39 20.62 -15.53
N PHE A 264 -1.41 21.14 -14.79
CA PHE A 264 -1.60 22.20 -13.80
C PHE A 264 -0.43 23.16 -13.89
N VAL A 265 -0.68 24.43 -13.59
CA VAL A 265 0.30 25.52 -13.72
C VAL A 265 0.21 26.39 -12.48
N ALA A 266 1.37 26.71 -11.91
CA ALA A 266 1.53 27.60 -10.76
C ALA A 266 0.54 27.32 -9.61
N ILE A 267 0.47 26.07 -9.16
CA ILE A 267 -0.38 25.67 -8.03
C ILE A 267 0.45 25.54 -6.74
N SER A 268 -0.17 25.82 -5.59
CA SER A 268 0.47 25.59 -4.29
C SER A 268 0.60 24.09 -3.95
N PRO A 269 1.51 23.70 -3.04
CA PRO A 269 1.61 22.32 -2.55
C PRO A 269 0.28 21.76 -2.03
N ASP A 270 -0.49 22.56 -1.29
CA ASP A 270 -1.83 22.17 -0.79
C ASP A 270 -2.85 21.93 -1.90
N SER A 271 -2.73 22.67 -3.00
CA SER A 271 -3.61 22.49 -4.15
C SER A 271 -3.24 21.23 -4.93
N LEU A 272 -1.94 20.89 -4.99
CA LEU A 272 -1.49 19.62 -5.53
C LEU A 272 -1.96 18.45 -4.66
N ASP A 273 -1.83 18.52 -3.34
CA ASP A 273 -2.32 17.46 -2.44
C ASP A 273 -3.82 17.20 -2.65
N ARG A 274 -4.62 18.27 -2.74
CA ARG A 274 -6.06 18.16 -3.06
C ARG A 274 -6.35 17.56 -4.44
N LEU A 275 -5.50 17.84 -5.43
CA LEU A 275 -5.63 17.28 -6.78
C LEU A 275 -5.36 15.77 -6.81
N LEU A 276 -4.37 15.32 -6.03
CA LEU A 276 -3.95 13.91 -5.97
C LEU A 276 -4.82 13.08 -5.01
N ARG A 277 -5.44 13.72 -4.02
CA ARG A 277 -6.22 13.05 -2.98
C ARG A 277 -7.39 12.27 -3.59
N HIS A 278 -7.55 11.02 -3.13
CA HIS A 278 -8.60 10.09 -3.58
C HIS A 278 -8.57 9.72 -5.08
N GLN A 279 -7.49 10.05 -5.80
CA GLN A 279 -7.30 9.63 -7.19
C GLN A 279 -6.12 8.66 -7.28
N ILE A 280 -6.22 7.69 -8.19
CA ILE A 280 -5.18 6.70 -8.43
C ILE A 280 -4.15 7.35 -9.36
N THR A 281 -3.00 7.72 -8.81
CA THR A 281 -1.97 8.46 -9.54
C THR A 281 -1.00 7.49 -10.22
N TYR A 282 -1.08 7.40 -11.55
CA TYR A 282 -0.21 6.54 -12.35
C TYR A 282 1.15 7.19 -12.61
N GLN A 283 1.17 8.46 -13.00
CA GLN A 283 2.40 9.20 -13.28
C GLN A 283 2.26 10.67 -12.89
N LEU A 284 3.34 11.26 -12.37
CA LEU A 284 3.43 12.67 -12.03
C LEU A 284 4.75 13.25 -12.51
N GLN A 285 4.66 14.28 -13.34
CA GLN A 285 5.77 15.13 -13.74
C GLN A 285 5.54 16.52 -13.18
N LEU A 286 6.42 16.99 -12.31
CA LEU A 286 6.29 18.31 -11.69
C LEU A 286 7.62 19.06 -11.71
N SER A 287 7.53 20.38 -11.79
CA SER A 287 8.64 21.32 -11.67
C SER A 287 8.19 22.54 -10.90
N ALA A 288 9.11 23.12 -10.15
CA ALA A 288 8.85 24.24 -9.26
C ALA A 288 9.70 25.46 -9.62
N ASN A 289 9.23 26.64 -9.21
CA ASN A 289 9.99 27.88 -9.28
C ASN A 289 11.22 27.86 -8.33
N GLU A 290 11.06 27.28 -7.13
CA GLU A 290 12.10 27.11 -6.11
C GLU A 290 12.36 25.63 -5.80
N PRO A 291 13.55 25.25 -5.29
CA PRO A 291 13.76 23.89 -4.81
C PRO A 291 12.80 23.56 -3.66
N PHE A 292 12.31 22.33 -3.63
CA PHE A 292 11.42 21.84 -2.58
C PHE A 292 11.90 20.48 -2.07
N THR A 293 11.44 20.12 -0.89
CA THR A 293 11.64 18.78 -0.35
C THR A 293 10.43 17.91 -0.66
N ALA A 294 10.61 16.86 -1.43
CA ALA A 294 9.57 15.85 -1.66
C ALA A 294 9.80 14.65 -0.76
N ASN A 295 8.76 14.22 -0.06
CA ASN A 295 8.70 12.92 0.57
C ASN A 295 7.65 12.07 -0.16
N TYR A 296 8.11 11.00 -0.82
CA TYR A 296 7.27 10.18 -1.67
C TYR A 296 7.55 8.69 -1.50
N ALA A 297 6.51 7.90 -1.60
CA ALA A 297 6.58 6.45 -1.75
C ALA A 297 6.05 6.10 -3.14
N THR A 298 6.87 5.42 -3.92
CA THR A 298 6.46 4.80 -5.17
C THR A 298 6.52 3.29 -5.00
N PHE A 299 5.88 2.55 -5.90
CA PHE A 299 5.97 1.10 -5.90
C PHE A 299 7.42 0.57 -5.83
N ASN A 300 8.34 1.19 -6.58
CA ASN A 300 9.76 0.80 -6.60
C ASN A 300 10.53 1.21 -5.33
N SER A 301 9.97 2.08 -4.49
CA SER A 301 10.59 2.54 -3.26
C SER A 301 9.55 2.76 -2.15
N PRO A 302 9.06 1.66 -1.55
CA PRO A 302 7.95 1.68 -0.60
C PRO A 302 8.35 2.25 0.77
N PHE A 303 9.65 2.33 1.08
CA PHE A 303 10.15 2.82 2.37
C PHE A 303 10.16 4.35 2.51
N GLY A 304 9.63 5.07 1.52
CA GLY A 304 9.59 6.53 1.50
C GLY A 304 10.97 7.13 1.21
N ASN A 305 11.07 7.86 0.11
CA ASN A 305 12.25 8.62 -0.24
C ASN A 305 12.05 10.09 0.07
N ARG A 306 13.11 10.72 0.56
CA ARG A 306 13.19 12.16 0.73
C ARG A 306 14.25 12.72 -0.19
N SER A 307 13.88 13.65 -1.07
CA SER A 307 14.82 14.34 -1.94
C SER A 307 14.52 15.84 -2.00
N THR A 308 15.57 16.64 -2.14
CA THR A 308 15.46 18.08 -2.37
C THR A 308 15.77 18.35 -3.84
N VAL A 309 14.75 18.69 -4.62
CA VAL A 309 14.84 18.83 -6.08
C VAL A 309 14.02 20.03 -6.57
N ARG A 310 14.30 20.48 -7.80
CA ARG A 310 13.47 21.48 -8.51
C ARG A 310 12.45 20.85 -9.44
N SER A 311 12.68 19.62 -9.84
CA SER A 311 11.81 18.85 -10.73
C SER A 311 11.77 17.41 -10.26
N LEU A 312 10.59 16.78 -10.34
CA LEU A 312 10.37 15.42 -9.91
C LEU A 312 9.50 14.69 -10.94
N ASN A 313 9.94 13.50 -11.34
CA ASN A 313 9.18 12.60 -12.20
C ASN A 313 9.02 11.27 -11.48
N LEU A 314 7.78 10.87 -11.22
CA LEU A 314 7.43 9.66 -10.47
C LEU A 314 6.39 8.86 -11.24
N ASP A 315 6.55 7.55 -11.21
CA ASP A 315 5.59 6.58 -11.72
C ASP A 315 5.10 5.70 -10.55
N LEU A 316 3.85 5.23 -10.63
CA LEU A 316 3.20 4.34 -9.66
C LEU A 316 3.29 4.87 -8.23
N ILE A 317 2.66 6.02 -8.00
CA ILE A 317 2.77 6.79 -6.77
C ILE A 317 1.74 6.27 -5.76
N GLU A 318 2.21 5.95 -4.55
CA GLU A 318 1.35 5.59 -3.42
C GLU A 318 1.10 6.79 -2.51
N HIS A 319 2.17 7.51 -2.18
CA HIS A 319 2.11 8.70 -1.33
C HIS A 319 3.08 9.77 -1.83
N LEU A 320 2.65 11.03 -1.77
CA LEU A 320 3.49 12.19 -2.06
C LEU A 320 3.12 13.33 -1.11
N THR A 321 4.15 13.90 -0.48
CA THR A 321 4.05 15.12 0.32
C THR A 321 5.18 16.06 -0.07
N ILE A 322 4.87 17.32 -0.27
CA ILE A 322 5.84 18.35 -0.68
C ILE A 322 5.95 19.37 0.44
N PHE A 323 7.18 19.72 0.79
CA PHE A 323 7.52 20.69 1.80
C PHE A 323 8.36 21.81 1.20
N GLU A 324 8.01 23.05 1.54
CA GLU A 324 8.82 24.23 1.28
C GLU A 324 10.12 24.15 2.09
N LEU A 325 11.20 24.70 1.52
CA LEU A 325 12.43 24.86 2.28
C LEU A 325 12.21 25.96 3.33
N PRO A 326 12.65 25.75 4.59
CA PRO A 326 12.53 26.79 5.60
C PRO A 326 13.36 28.00 5.17
N ASP A 327 12.76 29.19 5.21
CA ASP A 327 13.50 30.45 5.06
C ASP A 327 14.66 30.47 6.07
N GLU A 328 15.84 30.95 5.65
CA GLU A 328 16.93 31.18 6.58
C GLU A 328 16.45 32.15 7.66
N ALA A 329 16.39 31.69 8.91
CA ALA A 329 15.94 32.50 10.03
C ALA A 329 16.96 33.63 10.30
N VAL A 330 16.83 34.75 9.58
CA VAL A 330 17.60 35.97 9.84
C VAL A 330 17.09 36.58 11.14
N THR A 331 17.57 36.07 12.27
CA THR A 331 17.29 36.62 13.60
C THR A 331 18.16 37.87 13.83
N ALA A 332 17.81 38.96 13.17
CA ALA A 332 18.47 40.25 13.39
C ALA A 332 18.00 40.85 14.73
N THR A 333 18.77 40.66 15.80
CA THR A 333 18.53 41.35 17.08
C THR A 333 19.10 42.76 17.06
N VAL A 334 18.26 43.78 16.91
CA VAL A 334 18.67 45.19 16.93
C VAL A 334 18.59 45.73 18.37
N LYS A 335 19.74 46.01 18.98
CA LYS A 335 19.82 46.61 20.34
C LYS A 335 19.88 48.14 20.24
N TYR A 336 19.09 48.81 21.08
CA TYR A 336 19.16 50.27 21.26
C TYR A 336 20.50 50.65 21.93
N GLN A 337 21.22 51.59 21.34
CA GLN A 337 22.51 52.08 21.84
C GLN A 337 22.39 53.55 22.21
N THR A 338 22.45 53.85 23.51
CA THR A 338 22.48 55.22 24.02
C THR A 338 23.87 55.82 23.88
N ASN A 339 23.96 57.07 23.43
CA ASN A 339 25.21 57.81 23.38
C ASN A 339 25.78 58.01 24.79
N PRO A 340 27.04 57.59 25.06
CA PRO A 340 27.65 57.72 26.39
C PRO A 340 27.75 59.18 26.86
N ARG A 341 27.71 60.15 25.93
CA ARG A 341 27.75 61.59 26.23
C ARG A 341 26.50 62.07 26.98
N ILE A 342 25.35 61.42 26.81
CA ILE A 342 24.12 61.76 27.56
C ILE A 342 24.38 61.64 29.07
N ARG A 343 24.98 60.53 29.53
CA ARG A 343 25.34 60.35 30.94
C ARG A 343 26.30 61.41 31.45
N THR A 344 27.24 61.86 30.62
CA THR A 344 28.19 62.91 31.01
C THR A 344 27.52 64.29 31.15
N LEU A 345 26.55 64.59 30.28
CA LEU A 345 25.79 65.84 30.34
C LEU A 345 24.82 65.84 31.52
N GLU A 346 24.14 64.72 31.79
CA GLU A 346 23.30 64.53 32.98
C GLU A 346 24.10 64.75 34.26
N ALA A 347 25.29 64.12 34.39
CA ALA A 347 26.17 64.32 35.53
C ALA A 347 26.59 65.80 35.69
N ARG A 348 26.77 66.52 34.58
CA ARG A 348 27.13 67.95 34.61
C ARG A 348 25.97 68.83 35.07
N ILE A 349 24.73 68.50 34.68
CA ILE A 349 23.52 69.17 35.19
C ILE A 349 23.42 68.96 36.70
N THR A 350 23.55 67.72 37.18
CA THR A 350 23.52 67.40 38.62
C THR A 350 24.60 68.17 39.38
N GLN A 351 25.80 68.28 38.83
CA GLN A 351 26.88 69.05 39.45
C GLN A 351 26.55 70.56 39.53
N LEU A 352 25.91 71.12 38.52
CA LEU A 352 25.51 72.53 38.51
C LEU A 352 24.36 72.80 39.50
N GLU A 353 23.36 71.91 39.53
CA GLU A 353 22.21 72.01 40.44
C GLU A 353 22.66 71.89 41.91
N THR A 354 23.51 70.91 42.23
CA THR A 354 24.06 70.74 43.60
C THR A 354 24.91 71.93 44.05
N LYS A 355 25.73 72.49 43.15
CA LYS A 355 26.51 73.70 43.44
C LYS A 355 25.60 74.90 43.70
N HIS A 356 24.56 75.09 42.88
CA HIS A 356 23.61 76.18 43.04
C HIS A 356 22.81 76.07 44.34
N GLN A 357 22.36 74.87 44.72
CA GLN A 357 21.70 74.61 46.00
C GLN A 357 22.63 74.96 47.18
N ALA A 358 23.92 74.61 47.11
CA ALA A 358 24.88 74.97 48.14
C ALA A 358 25.11 76.50 48.23
N GLU A 359 25.17 77.19 47.08
CA GLU A 359 25.27 78.65 47.02
C GLU A 359 24.02 79.35 47.57
N GLN A 360 22.82 78.83 47.28
CA GLN A 360 21.55 79.32 47.85
C GLN A 360 21.50 79.13 49.36
N ALA A 361 21.81 77.93 49.85
CA ALA A 361 21.83 77.64 51.28
C ALA A 361 22.85 78.53 52.03
N ALA A 362 24.02 78.78 51.43
CA ALA A 362 25.03 79.68 51.99
C ALA A 362 24.54 81.15 52.02
N ALA A 363 23.85 81.61 50.98
CA ALA A 363 23.26 82.95 50.93
C ALA A 363 22.13 83.11 51.96
N GLU A 364 21.25 82.12 52.10
CA GLU A 364 20.19 82.10 53.11
C GLU A 364 20.76 82.08 54.53
N ALA A 365 21.78 81.26 54.79
CA ALA A 365 22.46 81.22 56.08
C ALA A 365 23.16 82.55 56.40
N GLN A 366 23.77 83.20 55.40
CA GLN A 366 24.36 84.53 55.56
C GLN A 366 23.30 85.59 55.86
N ALA A 367 22.16 85.57 55.16
CA ALA A 367 21.05 86.49 55.38
C ALA A 367 20.43 86.32 56.77
N LEU A 368 20.22 85.08 57.21
CA LEU A 368 19.75 84.78 58.56
C LEU A 368 20.75 85.27 59.60
N ARG A 369 22.05 85.03 59.40
CA ARG A 369 23.11 85.48 60.31
C ARG A 369 23.17 87.00 60.41
N ILE A 370 23.03 87.72 59.30
CA ILE A 370 22.94 89.18 59.28
C ILE A 370 21.73 89.63 60.11
N ARG A 371 20.55 89.03 59.89
CA ARG A 371 19.34 89.36 60.64
C ARG A 371 19.50 89.12 62.14
N THR A 372 20.09 88.00 62.54
CA THR A 372 20.36 87.69 63.96
C THR A 372 21.33 88.70 64.57
N LEU A 373 22.40 89.09 63.86
CA LEU A 373 23.35 90.08 64.34
C LEU A 373 22.75 91.50 64.41
N GLU A 374 21.81 91.84 63.52
CA GLU A 374 21.04 93.09 63.60
C GLU A 374 20.14 93.10 64.84
N THR A 375 19.44 92.00 65.14
CA THR A 375 18.66 91.85 66.38
C THR A 375 19.54 91.98 67.63
N ILE A 376 20.70 91.30 67.65
CA ILE A 376 21.65 91.40 68.78
C ILE A 376 22.14 92.83 68.98
N ARG A 377 22.47 93.56 67.90
CA ARG A 377 22.87 94.97 67.98
C ARG A 377 21.75 95.83 68.60
N ASP A 378 20.51 95.62 68.18
CA ASP A 378 19.39 96.48 68.57
C ASP A 378 18.85 96.18 69.99
N GLU A 379 19.11 94.98 70.52
CA GLU A 379 18.62 94.53 71.83
C GLU A 379 19.71 94.44 72.93
N ALA A 380 20.99 94.58 72.59
CA ALA A 380 22.09 94.45 73.55
C ALA A 380 22.18 95.63 74.54
N THR A 381 22.36 95.31 75.82
CA THR A 381 22.65 96.29 76.89
C THR A 381 24.14 96.42 77.19
N ASP A 382 24.99 95.52 76.68
CA ASP A 382 26.46 95.54 76.80
C ASP A 382 27.12 96.16 75.55
N ILE A 383 27.89 97.23 75.75
CA ILE A 383 28.60 97.99 74.71
C ILE A 383 29.57 97.10 73.91
N TYR A 384 30.17 96.08 74.53
CA TYR A 384 31.14 95.22 73.87
C TYR A 384 30.47 94.24 72.88
N GLU A 385 29.27 93.74 73.21
CA GLU A 385 28.50 92.87 72.33
C GLU A 385 27.97 93.62 71.10
N GLU A 386 27.54 94.87 71.30
CA GLU A 386 27.12 95.77 70.22
C GLU A 386 28.27 96.03 69.23
N GLN A 387 29.45 96.41 69.72
CA GLN A 387 30.61 96.68 68.86
C GLN A 387 31.05 95.44 68.06
N ARG A 388 31.02 94.26 68.68
CA ARG A 388 31.35 93.00 68.01
C ARG A 388 30.33 92.64 66.92
N ALA A 389 29.04 92.86 67.18
CA ALA A 389 27.98 92.66 66.20
C ALA A 389 28.14 93.61 64.99
N VAL A 390 28.48 94.88 65.22
CA VAL A 390 28.73 95.87 64.17
C VAL A 390 29.94 95.50 63.30
N GLU A 391 31.03 95.02 63.91
CA GLU A 391 32.22 94.61 63.17
C GLU A 391 31.99 93.35 62.33
N GLU A 392 31.26 92.35 62.87
CA GLU A 392 30.86 91.15 62.10
C GLU A 392 29.89 91.50 60.97
N LEU A 393 28.93 92.41 61.19
CA LEU A 393 28.04 92.91 60.14
C LEU A 393 28.80 93.61 59.02
N ALA A 394 29.80 94.44 59.36
CA ALA A 394 30.64 95.11 58.38
C ALA A 394 31.45 94.08 57.54
N LYS A 395 31.95 93.01 58.16
CA LYS A 395 32.67 91.93 57.47
C LYS A 395 31.75 91.13 56.54
N LEU A 396 30.54 90.77 57.00
CA LEU A 396 29.57 90.00 56.20
C LEU A 396 29.02 90.82 55.03
N ARG A 397 28.75 92.12 55.23
CA ARG A 397 28.28 93.01 54.15
C ARG A 397 29.34 93.28 53.08
N LYS A 398 30.64 93.19 53.42
CA LYS A 398 31.74 93.37 52.45
C LYS A 398 31.89 92.19 51.48
N LYS A 399 31.33 91.01 51.79
CA LYS A 399 31.36 89.82 50.93
C LYS A 399 29.98 89.14 50.90
N PRO A 400 29.01 89.68 50.12
CA PRO A 400 27.72 89.01 49.93
C PRO A 400 27.88 87.74 49.07
N TYR A 401 27.20 86.66 49.44
CA TYR A 401 27.02 85.50 48.57
C TYR A 401 26.12 85.90 47.39
N VAL A 402 26.67 85.79 46.18
CA VAL A 402 25.93 86.04 44.94
C VAL A 402 25.56 84.69 44.34
N VAL A 403 24.26 84.39 44.31
CA VAL A 403 23.72 83.19 43.65
C VAL A 403 23.57 83.49 42.16
N GLY A 404 24.36 82.81 41.33
CA GLY A 404 24.26 82.95 39.87
C GLY A 404 23.06 82.20 39.29
N ASP A 405 22.45 82.75 38.24
CA ASP A 405 21.39 82.05 37.49
C ASP A 405 21.97 80.89 36.68
N ILE A 406 21.52 79.66 36.99
CA ILE A 406 21.92 78.44 36.30
C ILE A 406 20.93 78.02 35.21
N ALA A 407 19.74 78.62 35.14
CA ALA A 407 18.69 78.25 34.19
C ALA A 407 19.14 78.24 32.71
N PRO A 408 19.91 79.23 32.20
CA PRO A 408 20.32 79.21 30.79
C PRO A 408 21.27 78.05 30.48
N LYS A 409 22.21 77.74 31.38
CA LYS A 409 23.20 76.67 31.20
C LYS A 409 22.55 75.29 31.31
N VAL A 410 21.63 75.10 32.25
CA VAL A 410 20.88 73.84 32.38
C VAL A 410 19.98 73.63 31.16
N LYS A 411 19.31 74.68 30.66
CA LYS A 411 18.49 74.60 29.45
C LYS A 411 19.32 74.22 28.22
N GLU A 412 20.51 74.78 28.06
CA GLU A 412 21.44 74.43 26.98
C GLU A 412 21.86 72.95 27.04
N LEU A 413 22.30 72.48 28.21
CA LEU A 413 22.72 71.08 28.41
C LEU A 413 21.56 70.09 28.18
N ARG A 414 20.35 70.43 28.62
CA ARG A 414 19.14 69.63 28.37
C ARG A 414 18.80 69.60 26.87
N SER A 415 18.96 70.71 26.16
CA SER A 415 18.77 70.76 24.71
C SER A 415 19.74 69.82 23.98
N GLN A 416 21.01 69.78 24.40
CA GLN A 416 22.00 68.85 23.84
C GLN A 416 21.65 67.38 24.12
N ILE A 417 21.12 67.06 25.31
CA ILE A 417 20.65 65.70 25.62
C ILE A 417 19.50 65.29 24.69
N VAL A 418 18.52 66.16 24.49
CA VAL A 418 17.37 65.89 23.61
C VAL A 418 17.83 65.67 22.16
N GLU A 419 18.77 66.47 21.66
CA GLU A 419 19.34 66.30 20.33
C GLU A 419 20.05 64.95 20.18
N LEU A 420 20.85 64.55 21.17
CA LEU A 420 21.53 63.25 21.17
C LEU A 420 20.54 62.08 21.26
N GLN A 421 19.48 62.20 22.07
CA GLN A 421 18.42 61.19 22.15
C GLN A 421 17.65 61.06 20.84
N ALA A 422 17.33 62.18 20.17
CA ALA A 422 16.71 62.16 18.85
C ALA A 422 17.63 61.49 17.81
N ALA A 423 18.93 61.78 17.83
CA ALA A 423 19.90 61.14 16.95
C ALA A 423 20.05 59.63 17.21
N ASP A 424 20.04 59.21 18.48
CA ASP A 424 20.06 57.79 18.86
C ASP A 424 18.79 57.05 18.38
N GLN A 425 17.63 57.70 18.50
CA GLN A 425 16.34 57.17 18.03
C GLN A 425 16.32 57.00 16.50
N ILE A 426 16.75 58.01 15.75
CA ILE A 426 16.83 57.94 14.28
C ILE A 426 17.76 56.79 13.85
N ARG A 427 18.94 56.68 14.47
CA ARG A 427 19.88 55.58 14.17
C ARG A 427 19.31 54.21 14.50
N TYR A 428 18.51 54.10 15.55
CA TYR A 428 17.83 52.86 15.91
C TYR A 428 16.77 52.50 14.86
N GLU A 429 15.93 53.46 14.47
CA GLU A 429 14.91 53.28 13.43
C GLU A 429 15.52 52.89 12.08
N GLU A 430 16.61 53.54 11.67
CA GLU A 430 17.36 53.16 10.45
C GLU A 430 17.87 51.72 10.50
N LYS A 431 18.42 51.28 11.64
CA LYS A 431 18.90 49.91 11.83
C LYS A 431 17.74 48.90 11.81
N VAL A 432 16.59 49.25 12.40
CA VAL A 432 15.38 48.41 12.37
C VAL A 432 14.84 48.30 10.95
N ALA A 433 14.72 49.40 10.22
CA ALA A 433 14.27 49.42 8.83
C ALA A 433 15.21 48.61 7.92
N ALA A 434 16.52 48.77 8.06
CA ALA A 434 17.50 47.99 7.31
C ALA A 434 17.43 46.48 7.64
N ALA A 435 17.18 46.13 8.91
CA ALA A 435 16.98 44.74 9.31
C ALA A 435 15.67 44.17 8.73
N GLN A 436 14.58 44.93 8.72
CA GLN A 436 13.30 44.54 8.12
C GLN A 436 13.43 44.30 6.61
N LEU A 437 14.13 45.20 5.89
CA LEU A 437 14.38 45.03 4.47
C LEU A 437 15.21 43.77 4.17
N LYS A 438 16.20 43.45 5.01
CA LYS A 438 16.96 42.20 4.89
C LYS A 438 16.10 40.96 5.13
N VAL A 439 15.17 41.01 6.10
CA VAL A 439 14.22 39.92 6.34
C VAL A 439 13.25 39.76 5.17
N GLN A 440 12.73 40.85 4.60
CA GLN A 440 11.86 40.81 3.43
C GLN A 440 12.59 40.31 2.18
N ALA A 441 13.83 40.76 1.95
CA ALA A 441 14.64 40.30 0.83
C ALA A 441 15.14 38.85 0.97
N GLY A 442 15.18 38.33 2.19
CA GLY A 442 15.55 36.94 2.50
C GLY A 442 14.38 35.96 2.48
N ARG A 443 13.13 36.42 2.30
CA ARG A 443 11.98 35.55 2.08
C ARG A 443 12.05 34.97 0.67
N SER A 444 12.02 33.65 0.57
CA SER A 444 11.85 32.97 -0.71
C SER A 444 10.48 33.31 -1.31
N ALA A 445 10.35 33.22 -2.65
CA ALA A 445 9.05 33.33 -3.29
C ALA A 445 8.16 32.15 -2.87
N ASP A 446 6.84 32.36 -2.83
CA ASP A 446 5.88 31.27 -2.54
C ASP A 446 6.13 30.11 -3.53
N LEU A 447 6.13 28.88 -3.02
CA LEU A 447 6.43 27.70 -3.83
C LEU A 447 5.26 27.43 -4.80
N GLU A 448 5.56 27.54 -6.09
CA GLU A 448 4.60 27.30 -7.17
C GLU A 448 5.02 26.08 -7.98
N LEU A 449 4.08 25.16 -8.16
CA LEU A 449 4.27 23.88 -8.85
C LEU A 449 3.56 23.89 -10.20
N THR A 450 4.26 23.44 -11.24
CA THR A 450 3.73 23.29 -12.61
C THR A 450 4.05 21.89 -13.12
N GLY A 451 3.11 21.26 -13.81
CA GLY A 451 3.30 19.87 -14.19
C GLY A 451 2.12 19.22 -14.88
N MET A 452 2.24 17.90 -15.02
CA MET A 452 1.22 17.01 -15.55
C MET A 452 1.09 15.78 -14.67
N VAL A 453 -0.14 15.33 -14.47
CA VAL A 453 -0.48 14.12 -13.74
C VAL A 453 -1.38 13.25 -14.59
N THR A 454 -1.13 11.94 -14.56
CA THR A 454 -1.95 10.92 -15.22
C THR A 454 -2.66 10.11 -14.15
N PHE A 455 -3.99 10.11 -14.18
CA PHE A 455 -4.83 9.35 -13.27
C PHE A 455 -5.39 8.11 -13.94
N VAL A 456 -5.51 7.02 -13.18
CA VAL A 456 -6.36 5.88 -13.56
C VAL A 456 -7.78 6.17 -13.07
N VAL A 457 -8.73 6.25 -13.99
CA VAL A 457 -10.15 6.44 -13.68
C VAL A 457 -10.92 5.24 -14.20
N PHE A 458 -11.56 4.51 -13.29
CA PHE A 458 -12.48 3.44 -13.64
C PHE A 458 -13.83 4.02 -14.01
N ALA A 459 -14.42 3.53 -15.10
CA ALA A 459 -15.77 3.83 -15.54
C ALA A 459 -16.66 2.62 -15.25
N GLU A 460 -17.81 2.90 -14.63
CA GLU A 460 -18.86 1.90 -14.35
C GLU A 460 -19.59 1.43 -15.61
#